data_AF-A0A5B7KL28-F1
#
_entry.id   AF-A0A5B7KL28-F1
#
_cell.length_a   1.000
_cell.length_b   1.000
_cell.length_c   1.000
_cell.angle_alpha   90.00
_cell.angle_beta   90.00
_cell.angle_gamma   90.00
#
_symmetry.space_group_name_H-M   'P 1'
#
loop_
_entity.id
_entity.type
_entity.pdbx_description
1 polymer ?
#
loop_
_entity_poly.entity_id
_entity_poly.type
_entity_poly.pdbx_seq_one_letter_code
_entity_poly.pdbx_strand_id
1 'polypeptide(L)'
;MLLGLPWALGTMAWGGTAFLIRDWRWLQLVVSLPLLIILPVLFFMDESPRWLIVRGRHDQAVQVLRKAARWNRVTLQPEADLRVLMNEIQEVVRPT
;
A
#
# COMPACT_ATOMS: atom_id res chain seq x y z
N MET A 1 -14.81 -12.54 2.12
CA MET A 1 -14.39 -13.84 1.53
C MET A 1 -13.12 -13.72 0.67
N LEU A 2 -12.98 -12.72 -0.22
CA LEU A 2 -11.80 -12.57 -1.09
C LEU A 2 -10.46 -12.31 -0.37
N LEU A 3 -10.50 -11.69 0.82
CA LEU A 3 -9.28 -11.39 1.61
C LEU A 3 -8.54 -12.64 2.11
N GLY A 4 -9.19 -13.81 2.18
CA GLY A 4 -8.56 -15.05 2.63
C GLY A 4 -7.87 -15.85 1.53
N LEU A 5 -8.13 -15.52 0.25
CA LEU A 5 -7.57 -16.27 -0.88
C LEU A 5 -6.03 -16.22 -0.93
N PRO A 6 -5.36 -15.07 -0.70
CA PRO A 6 -3.90 -15.05 -0.68
C PRO A 6 -3.32 -15.94 0.42
N TRP A 7 -3.99 -16.02 1.57
CA TRP A 7 -3.57 -16.88 2.69
C TRP A 7 -3.68 -18.36 2.33
N ALA A 8 -4.82 -18.79 1.78
CA ALA A 8 -5.03 -20.17 1.37
C ALA A 8 -4.08 -20.61 0.24
N LEU A 9 -3.85 -19.74 -0.74
CA LEU A 9 -2.89 -20.01 -1.82
C LEU A 9 -1.46 -20.06 -1.30
N GLY A 10 -1.10 -19.18 -0.36
CA GLY A 10 0.22 -19.18 0.27
C GLY A 10 0.51 -20.46 1.03
N THR A 11 -0.44 -20.97 1.83
CA THR A 11 -0.26 -22.22 2.58
C THR A 11 -0.21 -23.45 1.67
N MET A 12 -1.02 -23.49 0.61
CA MET A 12 -0.94 -24.54 -0.41
C MET A 12 0.42 -24.54 -1.12
N ALA A 13 0.91 -23.37 -1.54
CA ALA A 13 2.22 -23.23 -2.17
C ALA A 13 3.36 -23.62 -1.21
N TRP A 14 3.25 -23.28 0.07
CA TRP A 14 4.21 -23.69 1.10
C TRP A 14 4.29 -25.22 1.23
N GLY A 15 3.13 -25.89 1.34
CA GLY A 15 3.08 -27.35 1.42
C GLY A 15 3.64 -28.02 0.16
N GLY A 16 3.30 -27.51 -1.03
CA GLY A 16 3.81 -28.02 -2.30
C GLY A 16 5.33 -27.86 -2.45
N THR A 17 5.87 -26.71 -2.06
CA THR A 17 7.33 -26.47 -2.11
C THR A 17 8.09 -27.34 -1.12
N ALA A 18 7.57 -27.57 0.09
CA ALA A 18 8.16 -28.47 1.07
C ALA A 18 8.13 -29.96 0.64
N PHE A 19 7.14 -30.36 -0.16
CA PHE A 19 7.11 -31.71 -0.73
C PHE A 19 8.20 -31.93 -1.79
N LEU A 20 8.43 -30.92 -2.64
CA LEU A 20 9.41 -30.97 -3.71
C LEU A 20 10.85 -30.82 -3.20
N ILE A 21 11.07 -29.96 -2.19
CA ILE A 21 12.39 -29.65 -1.64
C ILE A 21 12.47 -30.18 -0.22
N ARG A 22 13.15 -31.32 -0.03
CA ARG A 22 13.37 -31.94 1.30
C ARG A 22 14.44 -31.22 2.12
N ASP A 23 15.42 -30.58 1.48
CA ASP A 23 16.48 -29.86 2.19
C ASP A 23 16.00 -28.52 2.73
N TRP A 24 15.98 -28.39 4.05
CA TRP A 24 15.47 -27.19 4.73
C TRP A 24 16.18 -25.89 4.33
N ARG A 25 17.48 -25.97 4.01
CA ARG A 25 18.29 -24.81 3.59
C ARG A 25 17.79 -24.25 2.25
N TRP A 26 17.53 -25.14 1.30
CA TRP A 26 17.01 -24.77 -0.02
C TRP A 26 15.56 -24.30 0.07
N LEU A 27 14.74 -24.95 0.90
CA LEU A 27 13.37 -24.52 1.15
C LEU A 27 13.32 -23.08 1.68
N GLN A 28 14.16 -22.74 2.67
CA GLN A 28 14.22 -21.40 3.24
C GLN A 28 14.65 -20.33 2.21
N LEU A 29 15.61 -20.65 1.34
CA LEU A 29 16.05 -19.75 0.26
C LEU A 29 14.93 -19.50 -0.75
N VAL A 30 14.27 -20.56 -1.22
CA VAL A 30 13.18 -20.47 -2.22
C VAL A 30 11.99 -19.68 -1.69
N VAL A 31 11.62 -19.88 -0.43
CA VAL A 31 10.56 -19.13 0.24
C VAL A 31 10.92 -17.64 0.42
N SER A 32 12.19 -17.35 0.69
CA SER A 32 12.66 -15.99 0.94
C SER A 32 12.80 -15.17 -0.35
N LEU A 33 12.97 -15.82 -1.50
CA LEU A 33 13.20 -15.16 -2.77
C LEU A 33 11.99 -14.29 -3.24
N PRO A 34 10.73 -14.75 -3.16
CA PRO A 34 9.55 -13.90 -3.42
C PRO A 34 9.49 -12.64 -2.56
N LEU A 35 9.98 -12.68 -1.31
CA LEU A 35 10.01 -11.49 -0.44
C LEU A 35 10.94 -10.41 -1.01
N LEU A 36 12.06 -10.81 -1.61
CA LEU A 36 12.97 -9.86 -2.27
C LEU A 36 12.32 -9.21 -3.51
N ILE A 37 11.48 -9.94 -4.23
CA ILE A 37 10.72 -9.43 -5.38
C ILE A 37 9.67 -8.39 -4.95
N ILE A 38 9.19 -8.45 -3.69
CA ILE A 38 8.21 -7.49 -3.14
C ILE A 38 8.89 -6.18 -2.72
N LEU A 39 10.19 -6.17 -2.41
CA LEU A 39 10.89 -4.95 -1.95
C LEU A 39 10.75 -3.74 -2.89
N PRO A 40 10.89 -3.87 -4.23
CA PRO A 40 10.63 -2.78 -5.16
C PRO A 40 9.25 -2.13 -5.01
N VAL A 41 8.21 -2.91 -4.65
CA VAL A 41 6.84 -2.39 -4.50
C VAL A 41 6.78 -1.29 -3.44
N LEU A 42 7.60 -1.37 -2.39
CA LEU A 42 7.68 -0.35 -1.35
C LEU A 42 8.15 1.00 -1.88
N PHE A 43 8.95 1.03 -2.96
CA PHE A 43 9.42 2.26 -3.58
C PHE A 43 8.42 2.85 -4.59
N PHE A 44 7.52 2.02 -5.14
CA PHE A 44 6.53 2.47 -6.12
C PHE A 44 5.16 2.79 -5.51
N MET A 45 4.89 2.32 -4.30
CA MET A 45 3.62 2.53 -3.62
C MET A 45 3.59 3.91 -2.96
N ASP A 46 2.64 4.76 -3.36
CA ASP A 46 2.47 6.06 -2.73
C ASP A 46 1.90 5.89 -1.30
N GLU A 47 2.31 6.75 -0.37
CA GLU A 47 1.70 6.79 0.96
C GLU A 47 0.22 7.14 0.91
N SER A 48 -0.53 6.68 1.92
CA SER A 48 -1.96 6.97 1.97
C SER A 48 -2.21 8.50 2.07
N PRO A 49 -3.13 9.05 1.25
CA PRO A 49 -3.39 10.49 1.25
C PRO A 49 -3.90 10.99 2.61
N ARG A 50 -4.65 10.14 3.34
CA ARG A 50 -5.11 10.43 4.71
C ARG A 50 -3.95 10.62 5.69
N TRP A 51 -2.94 9.75 5.65
CA TRP A 51 -1.78 9.87 6.53
C TRP A 51 -0.96 11.12 6.22
N LEU A 52 -0.81 11.45 4.92
CA LEU A 52 -0.12 12.66 4.48
C LEU A 52 -0.84 13.93 4.98
N ILE A 53 -2.18 13.95 4.97
CA ILE A 53 -2.98 15.06 5.53
C ILE A 53 -2.73 15.23 7.03
N VAL A 54 -2.81 14.15 7.80
CA VAL A 54 -2.57 14.21 9.25
C VAL A 54 -1.15 14.67 9.60
N ARG A 55 -0.16 14.34 8.75
CA ARG A 55 1.23 14.80 8.86
C ARG A 55 1.46 16.24 8.38
N GLY A 56 0.44 16.92 7.87
CA GLY A 56 0.50 18.26 7.29
C GLY A 56 1.25 18.36 5.96
N ARG A 57 1.40 17.24 5.25
CA ARG A 57 2.05 17.18 3.93
C ARG A 57 1.01 17.30 2.82
N HIS A 58 0.35 18.46 2.76
CA HIS A 58 -0.80 18.65 1.86
C HIS A 58 -0.43 18.56 0.38
N ASP A 59 0.73 19.06 -0.03
CA ASP A 59 1.15 18.99 -1.44
C ASP A 59 1.36 17.54 -1.91
N GLN A 60 1.92 16.68 -1.06
CA GLN A 60 2.10 15.26 -1.37
C GLN A 60 0.74 14.56 -1.46
N ALA A 61 -0.18 14.84 -0.54
CA ALA A 61 -1.52 14.27 -0.58
C ALA A 61 -2.30 14.66 -1.85
N VAL A 62 -2.20 15.91 -2.32
CA VAL A 62 -2.83 16.35 -3.58
C VAL A 62 -2.24 15.60 -4.78
N GLN A 63 -0.92 15.38 -4.82
CA GLN A 63 -0.28 14.61 -5.89
C GLN A 63 -0.79 13.16 -5.95
N VAL A 64 -0.89 12.50 -4.79
CA VAL A 64 -1.41 11.13 -4.68
C VAL A 64 -2.88 11.07 -5.10
N LEU A 65 -3.71 12.01 -4.62
CA LEU A 65 -5.12 12.10 -5.02
C LEU A 65 -5.26 12.34 -6.52
N ARG A 66 -4.44 13.19 -7.12
CA ARG A 66 -4.40 13.42 -8.58
C ARG A 66 -4.05 12.17 -9.35
N LYS A 67 -3.06 11.41 -8.90
CA LYS A 67 -2.69 10.13 -9.51
C LYS A 67 -3.86 9.13 -9.41
N ALA A 68 -4.47 8.99 -8.24
CA ALA A 68 -5.62 8.12 -8.02
C ALA A 68 -6.84 8.53 -8.86
N ALA A 69 -7.13 9.82 -8.98
CA ALA A 69 -8.24 10.33 -9.78
C ALA A 69 -8.06 10.08 -11.27
N ARG A 70 -6.82 10.19 -11.80
CA ARG A 70 -6.51 9.79 -13.18
C ARG A 70 -6.78 8.31 -13.42
N TRP A 71 -6.39 7.45 -12.47
CA TRP A 71 -6.61 6.01 -12.57
C TRP A 71 -8.10 5.65 -12.51
N ASN A 72 -8.83 6.30 -11.60
CA ASN A 72 -10.27 6.08 -11.43
C ASN A 72 -11.13 6.84 -12.44
N ARG A 73 -10.52 7.65 -13.32
CA ARG A 73 -11.21 8.53 -14.30
C ARG A 73 -12.26 9.45 -13.67
N VAL A 74 -11.95 9.97 -12.47
CA VAL A 74 -12.81 10.90 -11.74
C VAL A 74 -12.21 12.31 -11.82
N THR A 75 -13.05 13.32 -12.00
CA THR A 75 -12.62 14.72 -11.93
C THR A 75 -12.43 15.12 -10.47
N LEU A 76 -11.23 15.58 -10.14
CA LEU A 76 -10.96 16.15 -8.82
C LEU A 76 -11.56 17.54 -8.69
N GLN A 77 -12.03 17.84 -7.48
CA GLN A 77 -12.39 19.21 -7.09
C GLN A 77 -11.19 20.15 -7.25
N PRO A 78 -11.43 21.46 -7.41
CA PRO A 78 -10.39 22.47 -7.40
C PRO A 78 -9.44 22.30 -6.22
N GLU A 79 -8.13 22.51 -6.44
CA GLU A 79 -7.13 22.35 -5.38
C GLU A 79 -7.40 23.24 -4.17
N ALA A 80 -8.02 24.41 -4.37
CA ALA A 80 -8.38 25.32 -3.30
C ALA A 80 -9.35 24.67 -2.30
N ASP A 81 -10.40 24.01 -2.79
CA ASP A 81 -11.42 23.35 -1.96
C ASP A 81 -10.82 22.15 -1.22
N LEU A 82 -9.96 21.37 -1.90
CA LEU A 82 -9.25 20.25 -1.29
C LEU A 82 -8.35 20.72 -0.14
N ARG A 83 -7.62 21.82 -0.32
CA ARG A 83 -6.74 22.36 0.73
C ARG A 83 -7.51 22.84 1.95
N VAL A 84 -8.68 23.44 1.77
CA VAL A 84 -9.57 23.82 2.89
C VAL A 84 -9.99 22.58 3.68
N LEU A 85 -10.50 21.56 3.00
CA LEU A 85 -10.91 20.30 3.64
C LEU A 85 -9.76 19.61 4.38
N MET A 86 -8.56 19.61 3.78
CA MET A 86 -7.38 19.00 4.37
C MET A 86 -6.92 19.76 5.62
N ASN A 87 -6.98 21.09 5.60
CA ASN A 87 -6.70 21.91 6.78
C ASN A 87 -7.70 21.64 7.90
N GLU A 88 -9.00 21.57 7.60
CA GLU A 88 -10.04 21.21 8.58
C GLU A 88 -9.79 19.84 9.22
N ILE A 89 -9.51 18.81 8.40
CA ILE A 89 -9.17 17.47 8.88
C ILE A 89 -7.92 17.51 9.77
N GLN A 90 -6.91 18.30 9.40
CA GLN A 90 -5.68 18.42 10.17
C GLN A 90 -5.92 19.13 11.51
N GLU A 91 -6.76 20.16 11.56
CA GLU A 91 -7.12 20.86 12.79
C GLU A 91 -7.86 19.96 13.77
N VAL A 92 -8.79 19.13 13.29
CA VAL A 92 -9.50 18.14 14.12
C VAL A 92 -8.54 17.12 14.74
N VAL A 93 -7.47 16.75 14.02
CA VAL A 93 -6.54 15.69 14.44
C VAL A 93 -5.36 16.25 15.25
N ARG A 94 -5.05 17.55 15.16
CA ARG A 94 -3.94 18.15 15.90
C ARG A 94 -4.25 18.13 17.41
N PRO A 95 -3.43 17.48 18.25
CA PRO A 95 -3.61 17.57 19.70
C PRO A 95 -3.36 19.02 20.14
N THR A 96 -4.30 19.58 20.90
CA THR A 96 -4.21 20.91 21.54
C THR A 96 -2.96 21.05 22.39
#